data_AF-A0A2N2LVV5-F1
#
_entry.id   AF-A0A2N2LVV5-F1
#
_cell.length_a   1.000
_cell.length_b   1.000
_cell.length_c   1.000
_cell.angle_alpha   90.00
_cell.angle_beta   90.00
_cell.angle_gamma   90.00
#
_symmetry.space_group_name_H-M   'P 1'
#
loop_
_entity.id
_entity.type
_entity.pdbx_description
1 polymer ?
#
loop_
_entity_poly.entity_id
_entity_poly.type
_entity_poly.pdbx_seq_one_letter_code
_entity_poly.pdbx_strand_id
1 'polypeptide(L)' 'MMIGMLFFWIVVIGLAVLLVRGLFQTNGASGMNQQFSARNILEQRYARGEINQEQYKLMLEDIS' A
#
# COMPACT_ATOMS: atom_id res chain seq x y z
N MET A 1 8.26 -13.12 -41.81
CA MET A 1 9.12 -13.78 -40.80
C MET A 1 9.35 -12.92 -39.54
N MET A 2 9.52 -11.60 -39.62
CA MET A 2 9.72 -10.75 -38.42
C MET A 2 8.48 -10.54 -37.52
N ILE A 3 7.27 -10.54 -38.09
CA ILE A 3 6.03 -10.23 -37.35
C ILE A 3 5.71 -11.27 -36.26
N GLY A 4 5.99 -12.56 -36.51
CA GLY A 4 5.73 -13.62 -35.52
C GLY A 4 6.61 -13.49 -34.26
N MET A 5 7.85 -13.03 -34.42
CA MET A 5 8.75 -12.78 -33.30
C MET A 5 8.28 -11.59 -32.46
N LEU A 6 7.85 -10.49 -33.11
CA LEU A 6 7.31 -9.33 -32.40
C LEU A 6 6.04 -9.66 -31.62
N PHE A 7 5.13 -10.45 -32.19
CA PHE A 7 3.93 -10.90 -31.49
C PHE A 7 4.26 -11.74 -30.26
N PHE A 8 5.22 -12.66 -30.37
CA PHE A 8 5.68 -13.46 -29.25
C PHE A 8 6.22 -12.60 -28.11
N TRP A 9 7.05 -11.59 -28.42
CA TRP A 9 7.55 -10.64 -27.42
C TRP A 9 6.45 -9.81 -26.76
N ILE A 10 5.46 -9.33 -27.52
CA ILE A 10 4.33 -8.58 -26.96
C ILE A 10 3.54 -9.45 -25.96
N VAL A 11 3.29 -10.72 -26.30
CA VAL A 11 2.59 -11.66 -25.41
C VAL A 11 3.41 -11.93 -24.15
N VAL A 12 4.71 -12.20 -24.28
CA VAL A 12 5.60 -12.45 -23.12
C VAL A 12 5.67 -11.23 -22.20
N ILE A 13 5.86 -10.03 -22.75
CA ILE A 13 5.89 -8.78 -21.98
C ILE A 13 4.53 -8.53 -21.32
N GLY A 14 3.43 -8.73 -22.04
CA GLY A 14 2.08 -8.61 -21.49
C GLY A 14 1.86 -9.53 -20.28
N LEU A 15 2.28 -10.81 -20.39
CA LEU A 15 2.16 -11.78 -19.31
C LEU A 15 3.03 -11.40 -18.10
N ALA A 16 4.26 -10.95 -18.33
CA ALA A 16 5.16 -10.50 -17.28
C ALA A 16 4.59 -9.27 -16.54
N VAL A 17 4.06 -8.30 -17.27
CA VAL A 17 3.40 -7.12 -16.68
C VAL A 17 2.16 -7.50 -15.89
N LEU A 18 1.37 -8.47 -16.36
CA LEU A 18 0.17 -8.95 -15.65
C LEU A 18 0.55 -9.65 -14.34
N LEU A 19 1.56 -10.51 -14.35
CA LEU A 19 2.11 -11.15 -13.14
C LEU A 19 2.63 -10.13 -12.14
N VAL A 20 3.45 -9.18 -12.60
CA VAL A 20 3.97 -8.07 -11.81
C VAL A 20 2.81 -7.27 -11.22
N ARG A 21 1.83 -6.84 -12.03
CA ARG A 21 0.66 -6.12 -11.55
C ARG A 21 -0.14 -6.93 -10.52
N GLY A 22 -0.37 -8.22 -10.73
CA GLY A 22 -1.05 -9.09 -9.76
C GLY A 22 -0.34 -9.13 -8.40
N LEU A 23 1.00 -9.21 -8.41
CA LEU A 23 1.81 -9.23 -7.18
C LEU A 23 1.92 -7.85 -6.51
N PHE A 24 1.91 -6.76 -7.27
CA PHE A 24 1.93 -5.40 -6.71
C PHE A 24 0.53 -4.91 -6.29
N GLN A 25 -0.54 -5.45 -6.89
CA GLN A 25 -1.92 -5.05 -6.62
C GLN A 25 -2.51 -5.72 -5.37
N THR A 26 -1.92 -6.82 -4.87
CA THR A 26 -2.20 -7.34 -3.53
C THR A 26 -1.71 -6.43 -2.41
N ASN A 27 -0.73 -5.56 -2.68
CA ASN A 27 -0.29 -4.51 -1.75
C ASN A 27 -1.04 -3.19 -1.94
N GLY A 28 -1.86 -3.09 -2.99
CA GLY A 28 -2.77 -1.99 -3.29
C GLY A 28 -4.14 -2.17 -2.63
N ALA A 29 -4.18 -2.63 -1.37
CA ALA A 29 -5.35 -2.49 -0.52
C ALA A 29 -5.57 -1.00 -0.21
N SER A 30 -6.07 -0.26 -1.20
CA SER A 30 -6.41 1.16 -1.18
C SER A 30 -7.60 1.51 -0.26
N GLY A 31 -7.80 0.74 0.82
CA GLY A 31 -8.77 1.03 1.87
C GLY A 31 -8.20 0.97 3.29
N MET A 32 -7.03 0.35 3.49
CA MET A 32 -6.49 0.12 4.85
C MET A 32 -5.21 0.91 5.14
N ASN A 33 -4.50 1.37 4.10
CA ASN A 33 -3.24 2.11 4.27
C ASN A 33 -3.45 3.54 4.86
N GLN A 34 -4.64 4.12 4.71
CA GLN A 34 -4.96 5.42 5.30
C GLN A 34 -5.10 5.33 6.83
N GLN A 35 -5.76 4.28 7.34
CA GLN A 35 -5.89 4.01 8.78
C GLN A 35 -4.55 3.59 9.41
N PHE A 36 -3.75 2.78 8.69
CA PHE A 36 -2.37 2.53 9.11
C PHE A 36 -1.55 3.83 9.18
N SER A 37 -1.76 4.80 8.29
CA SER A 37 -1.06 6.09 8.34
C SER A 37 -1.44 6.92 9.57
N ALA A 38 -2.74 7.13 9.83
CA ALA A 38 -3.19 7.92 10.97
C ALA A 38 -2.75 7.31 12.31
N ARG A 39 -2.91 5.99 12.48
CA ARG A 39 -2.49 5.29 13.69
C ARG A 39 -0.97 5.31 13.88
N ASN A 40 -0.17 5.12 12.82
CA ASN A 40 1.30 5.22 12.90
C ASN A 40 1.76 6.62 13.31
N ILE A 41 1.10 7.68 12.82
CA ILE A 41 1.41 9.06 13.22
C ILE A 41 1.15 9.25 14.72
N LEU A 42 0.01 8.77 15.23
CA LEU A 42 -0.30 8.86 16.66
C LEU A 42 0.71 8.10 17.52
N GLU A 43 1.09 6.90 17.11
CA GLU A 43 2.05 6.05 17.82
C GLU A 43 3.44 6.69 17.86
N GLN A 44 3.89 7.27 16.74
CA GLN A 44 5.17 7.97 16.67
C GLN A 44 5.20 9.21 17.58
N ARG A 45 4.09 9.97 17.66
CA ARG A 45 3.99 11.14 18.55
C ARG A 45 3.96 10.74 20.02
N TYR A 46 3.27 9.65 20.34
CA TYR A 46 3.25 9.09 21.70
C TYR A 46 4.64 8.61 22.13
N ALA A 47 5.35 7.89 21.25
CA ALA A 47 6.72 7.44 21.50
C ALA A 47 7.72 8.59 21.68
N ARG A 48 7.51 9.71 20.98
CA ARG A 48 8.28 10.95 21.17
C ARG A 48 7.88 11.73 22.44
N GLY A 49 6.79 11.34 23.10
CA GLY A 49 6.24 12.06 24.26
C GLY A 49 5.55 13.39 23.88
N GLU A 50 5.24 13.61 22.61
CA GLU A 50 4.53 14.82 22.14
C GLU A 50 3.05 14.80 22.57
N ILE A 51 2.48 13.62 22.81
CA ILE A 51 1.11 13.43 23.30
C ILE A 51 1.09 12.46 24.48
N ASN A 52 0.14 12.66 25.39
CA ASN A 52 -0.06 11.77 26.53
C ASN A 52 -0.96 10.57 26.17
N GLN A 53 -0.97 9.53 27.01
CA GLN A 53 -1.77 8.31 26.80
C GLN A 53 -3.27 8.60 26.64
N GLU A 54 -3.81 9.57 27.38
CA GLU A 54 -5.22 9.96 27.27
C GLU A 54 -5.53 10.57 25.90
N GLN A 55 -4.68 11.46 25.42
CA GLN A 55 -4.82 12.10 24.11
C GLN A 55 -4.67 11.09 22.98
N TYR A 56 -3.72 10.15 23.12
CA TYR A 56 -3.56 9.04 22.18
C TYR A 56 -4.84 8.20 22.07
N LYS A 57 -5.46 7.84 23.21
CA LYS A 57 -6.71 7.05 23.22
C LYS A 57 -7.88 7.79 22.58
N LEU A 58 -8.08 9.06 22.93
CA LEU A 58 -9.16 9.88 22.35
C LEU A 58 -9.01 10.00 20.82
N MET A 59 -7.80 10.26 20.35
CA MET A 59 -7.53 10.35 18.91
C MET A 59 -7.67 8.99 18.21
N LEU A 60 -7.33 7.89 18.88
CA LEU A 60 -7.46 6.54 18.34
C LEU A 60 -8.93 6.11 18.22
N GLU A 61 -9.78 6.59 19.14
CA GLU A 61 -11.24 6.39 19.11
C GLU A 61 -11.91 7.26 18.04
N ASP A 62 -11.39 8.47 17.78
CA ASP A 62 -11.87 9.39 16.74
C ASP A 62 -11.57 8.90 15.31
N ILE A 63 -10.43 8.21 15.09
CA ILE A 63 -10.03 7.67 13.77
C ILE A 63 -10.47 6.21 13.53
N SER A 64 -11.05 5.55 14.55
CA SER A 64 -11.53 4.16 14.45
C SER A 64 -12.83 4.07 13.69
#